data_AF-A0AAN7F9T7-F1
#
_entry.id   AF-A0AAN7F9T7-F1
#
_cell.length_a   1.000
_cell.length_b   1.000
_cell.length_c   1.000
_cell.angle_alpha   90.00
_cell.angle_beta   90.00
_cell.angle_gamma   90.00
#
_symmetry.space_group_name_H-M   'P 1'
#
loop_
_entity.id
_entity.type
_entity.pdbx_description
1 polymer ?
#
loop_
_entity_poly.entity_id
_entity_poly.type
_entity_poly.pdbx_seq_one_letter_code
_entity_poly.pdbx_strand_id
1 'polypeptide(L)'
;MAFTWGSALRITLILLLFAAVVTACFTFPIEKILKNFLLWVEQDLGPWGPLVLAVAYIPLTVLAVPASVLTLGGGYLFGLPVGFVADSIGASVGAGAAFLLGRTIGRSFVISKLKDYPQFRSIAIAIHGSGFKIVLLLRLVPLLPFNMLNYLLSVTPVPLGEYMLASWLGMMPITLALVYVGTTLKDLSDVTHGWSEFSKTRWAFIILGLAISVVLMVCVTKVAKAALEKALAENEDIDGVLASPQLPIVAEPPVDLNQPLIIKIDPSEDNHEK
;
A
#
# COMPACT_ATOMS: atom_id res chain seq x y z
N MET A 1 37.37 3.87 -4.85
CA MET A 1 36.51 4.24 -3.69
C MET A 1 36.94 3.39 -2.52
N ALA A 2 37.47 4.01 -1.46
CA ALA A 2 38.00 3.28 -0.31
C ALA A 2 36.85 2.65 0.49
N PHE A 3 36.80 1.32 0.48
CA PHE A 3 35.86 0.51 1.27
C PHE A 3 36.23 0.69 2.74
N THR A 4 35.50 1.56 3.46
CA THR A 4 35.81 1.84 4.87
C THR A 4 35.39 0.63 5.70
N TRP A 5 36.30 0.10 6.51
CA TRP A 5 36.10 -1.09 7.35
C TRP A 5 34.81 -1.03 8.20
N GLY A 6 34.41 0.18 8.62
CA GLY A 6 33.14 0.40 9.33
C GLY A 6 31.88 0.14 8.50
N SER A 7 31.90 0.38 7.18
CA SER A 7 30.78 0.06 6.28
C SER A 7 30.69 -1.44 6.02
N ALA A 8 31.83 -2.13 5.90
CA ALA A 8 31.88 -3.59 5.82
C ALA A 8 31.24 -4.24 7.06
N LEU A 9 31.63 -3.80 8.25
CA LEU A 9 31.15 -4.35 9.52
C LEU A 9 29.65 -4.12 9.72
N ARG A 10 29.14 -2.95 9.32
CA ARG A 10 27.69 -2.66 9.29
C ARG A 10 26.94 -3.55 8.31
N ILE A 11 27.47 -3.74 7.10
CA ILE A 11 26.86 -4.60 6.08
C ILE A 11 26.85 -6.06 6.54
N THR A 12 27.94 -6.55 7.15
CA THR A 12 28.01 -7.89 7.72
C THR A 12 27.03 -8.06 8.87
N LEU A 13 26.91 -7.09 9.79
CA LEU A 13 25.91 -7.13 10.86
C LEU A 13 24.47 -7.12 10.32
N ILE A 14 24.19 -6.32 9.30
CA ILE A 14 22.87 -6.27 8.65
C ILE A 14 22.57 -7.58 7.93
N LEU A 15 23.56 -8.19 7.26
CA LEU A 15 23.42 -9.50 6.61
C LEU A 15 23.22 -10.63 7.63
N LEU A 16 23.91 -10.57 8.76
CA LEU A 16 23.80 -11.55 9.84
C LEU A 16 22.46 -11.40 10.57
N LEU A 17 21.99 -10.18 10.77
CA LEU A 17 20.65 -9.87 11.27
C LEU A 17 19.57 -10.34 10.29
N PHE A 18 19.73 -10.07 9.00
CA PHE A 18 18.80 -10.49 7.96
C PHE A 18 18.75 -12.01 7.81
N ALA A 19 19.91 -12.67 7.83
CA ALA A 19 20.00 -14.13 7.85
C ALA A 19 19.37 -14.71 9.12
N ALA A 20 19.61 -14.13 10.29
CA ALA A 20 18.97 -14.54 11.54
C ALA A 20 17.44 -14.36 11.49
N VAL A 21 16.94 -13.28 10.90
CA VAL A 21 15.50 -13.03 10.71
C VAL A 21 14.90 -14.01 9.71
N VAL A 22 15.57 -14.29 8.59
CA VAL A 22 15.11 -15.27 7.58
C VAL A 22 15.12 -16.68 8.16
N THR A 23 16.20 -17.09 8.83
CA THR A 23 16.28 -18.38 9.51
C THR A 23 15.25 -18.48 10.62
N ALA A 24 15.03 -17.43 11.41
CA ALA A 24 13.94 -17.38 12.39
C ALA A 24 12.58 -17.51 11.72
N CYS A 25 12.31 -16.83 10.60
CA CYS A 25 11.04 -16.95 9.89
C CYS A 25 10.75 -18.36 9.33
N PHE A 26 11.80 -19.12 8.96
CA PHE A 26 11.65 -20.49 8.45
C PHE A 26 11.71 -21.58 9.54
N THR A 27 12.34 -21.30 10.69
CA THR A 27 12.50 -22.28 11.79
C THR A 27 11.56 -22.03 12.96
N PHE A 28 11.07 -20.80 13.16
CA PHE A 28 10.14 -20.50 14.23
C PHE A 28 8.74 -20.97 13.85
N PRO A 29 8.03 -21.66 14.76
CA PRO A 29 6.61 -21.91 14.59
C PRO A 29 5.85 -20.61 14.84
N ILE A 30 5.97 -19.66 13.90
CA ILE A 30 5.37 -18.31 13.96
C ILE A 30 3.89 -18.43 14.25
N GLU A 31 3.20 -19.39 13.62
CA GLU A 31 1.80 -19.70 13.89
C GLU A 31 1.53 -20.10 15.34
N LYS A 32 2.39 -20.92 15.94
CA LYS A 32 2.27 -21.35 17.34
C LYS A 32 2.57 -20.21 18.31
N ILE A 33 3.54 -19.35 17.98
CA ILE A 33 3.89 -18.18 18.78
C ILE A 33 2.79 -17.13 18.72
N LEU A 34 2.25 -16.87 17.53
CA LEU A 34 1.09 -16.00 17.33
C LEU A 34 -0.14 -16.55 18.06
N LYS A 35 -0.39 -17.86 17.99
CA LYS A 35 -1.47 -18.50 18.75
C LYS A 35 -1.27 -18.35 20.26
N ASN A 36 -0.07 -18.62 20.76
CA ASN A 36 0.25 -18.46 22.19
C ASN A 36 0.15 -16.99 22.63
N PHE A 37 0.58 -16.06 21.78
CA PHE A 37 0.43 -14.62 22.00
C PHE A 37 -1.04 -14.22 22.08
N LEU A 38 -1.88 -14.68 21.14
CA LEU A 38 -3.32 -14.41 21.16
C LEU A 38 -3.99 -15.00 22.41
N LEU A 39 -3.62 -16.22 22.82
CA LEU A 39 -4.11 -16.84 24.06
C LEU A 39 -3.69 -16.05 25.30
N TRP A 40 -2.44 -15.58 25.35
CA TRP A 40 -1.95 -14.74 26.44
C TRP A 40 -2.68 -13.39 26.49
N VAL A 41 -2.93 -12.78 25.32
CA VAL A 41 -3.71 -11.54 25.19
C VAL A 41 -5.15 -11.72 25.68
N GLU A 42 -5.76 -12.88 25.42
CA GLU A 42 -7.11 -13.20 25.91
C GLU A 42 -7.14 -13.40 27.43
N GLN A 43 -6.17 -14.13 27.98
CA GLN A 43 -6.18 -14.58 29.37
C GLN A 43 -5.69 -13.52 30.37
N ASP A 44 -4.63 -12.78 30.03
CA ASP A 44 -3.90 -11.97 31.02
C ASP A 44 -4.07 -10.45 30.86
N LEU A 45 -4.54 -9.99 29.70
CA LEU A 45 -4.53 -8.55 29.36
C LEU A 45 -5.90 -7.86 29.46
N GLY A 46 -7.00 -8.61 29.42
CA GLY A 46 -8.36 -8.08 29.57
C GLY A 46 -8.62 -6.84 28.70
N PRO A 47 -8.95 -5.66 29.27
CA PRO A 47 -9.25 -4.44 28.51
C PRO A 47 -8.08 -3.87 27.69
N TRP A 48 -6.83 -4.19 28.05
CA TRP A 48 -5.64 -3.67 27.36
C TRP A 48 -5.24 -4.50 26.13
N GLY A 49 -5.88 -5.64 25.92
CA GLY A 49 -5.59 -6.56 24.82
C GLY A 49 -5.55 -5.89 23.43
N PRO A 50 -6.54 -5.04 23.05
CA PRO A 50 -6.54 -4.37 21.77
C PRO A 50 -5.33 -3.44 21.56
N LEU A 51 -4.88 -2.76 22.63
CA LEU A 51 -3.71 -1.87 22.57
C LEU A 51 -2.43 -2.70 22.35
N VAL A 52 -2.27 -3.80 23.07
CA VAL A 52 -1.10 -4.68 22.92
C VAL A 52 -1.06 -5.31 21.53
N LEU A 53 -2.22 -5.69 20.99
CA LEU A 53 -2.33 -6.18 19.64
C LEU A 53 -1.92 -5.11 18.62
N ALA A 54 -2.40 -3.87 18.77
CA ALA A 54 -2.00 -2.74 17.93
C ALA A 54 -0.48 -2.45 18.01
N VAL A 55 0.14 -2.56 19.18
CA VAL A 55 1.59 -2.38 19.35
C VAL A 55 2.36 -3.53 18.69
N ALA A 56 1.85 -4.77 18.76
CA ALA A 56 2.49 -5.94 18.15
C ALA A 56 2.56 -5.84 16.61
N TYR A 57 1.66 -5.11 15.96
CA TYR A 57 1.75 -4.84 14.52
C TYR A 57 3.06 -4.18 14.12
N ILE A 58 3.64 -3.32 14.96
CA ILE A 58 4.83 -2.54 14.61
C ILE A 58 6.04 -3.45 14.33
N PRO A 59 6.52 -4.25 15.31
CA PRO A 59 7.65 -5.14 15.05
C PRO A 59 7.33 -6.19 14.00
N LEU A 60 6.09 -6.72 13.93
CA LEU A 60 5.73 -7.72 12.93
C LEU A 60 5.77 -7.16 11.50
N THR A 61 5.24 -5.95 11.30
CA THR A 61 5.27 -5.28 10.00
C THR A 61 6.71 -4.94 9.59
N VAL A 62 7.53 -4.48 10.54
CA VAL A 62 8.95 -4.19 10.29
C VAL A 62 9.73 -5.45 9.94
N LEU A 63 9.52 -6.54 10.67
CA LEU A 63 10.17 -7.84 10.44
C LEU A 63 9.59 -8.62 9.24
N ALA A 64 8.67 -8.01 8.51
CA ALA A 64 7.99 -8.61 7.36
C ALA A 64 7.21 -9.90 7.69
N VAL A 65 6.74 -10.05 8.93
CA VAL A 65 5.89 -11.16 9.36
C VAL A 65 4.47 -10.95 8.81
N PRO A 66 3.76 -12.02 8.36
CA PRO A 66 2.39 -11.91 7.89
C PRO A 66 1.44 -11.36 8.97
N ALA A 67 0.96 -10.13 8.78
CA ALA A 67 0.06 -9.47 9.73
C ALA A 67 -1.39 -10.00 9.70
N SER A 68 -1.72 -10.85 8.72
CA SER A 68 -3.06 -11.44 8.57
C SER A 68 -3.48 -12.27 9.78
N VAL A 69 -2.54 -12.94 10.45
CA VAL A 69 -2.80 -13.75 11.65
C VAL A 69 -3.23 -12.85 12.82
N LEU A 70 -2.57 -11.69 12.99
CA LEU A 70 -2.99 -10.70 13.97
C LEU A 70 -4.37 -10.15 13.65
N THR A 71 -4.67 -9.85 12.38
CA THR A 71 -5.98 -9.31 11.98
C THR A 71 -7.12 -10.29 12.25
N LEU A 72 -6.90 -11.57 11.90
CA LEU A 72 -7.85 -12.64 12.19
C LEU A 72 -8.01 -12.84 13.71
N GLY A 73 -6.89 -12.79 14.45
CA GLY A 73 -6.86 -12.88 15.90
C GLY A 73 -7.59 -11.73 16.59
N GLY A 74 -7.44 -10.49 16.09
CA GLY A 74 -8.12 -9.30 16.62
C GLY A 74 -9.64 -9.42 16.49
N GLY A 75 -10.13 -9.88 15.33
CA GLY A 75 -11.53 -10.20 15.13
C GLY A 75 -12.02 -11.35 16.01
N TYR A 76 -11.22 -12.42 16.14
CA TYR A 76 -11.56 -13.58 16.97
C TYR A 76 -11.65 -13.23 18.46
N LEU A 77 -10.72 -12.43 18.98
CA LEU A 77 -10.66 -12.09 20.39
C LEU A 77 -11.63 -10.96 20.77
N PHE A 78 -11.61 -9.87 20.01
CA PHE A 78 -12.27 -8.61 20.38
C PHE A 78 -13.53 -8.29 19.57
N GLY A 79 -13.86 -9.12 18.58
CA GLY A 79 -14.98 -8.89 17.68
C GLY A 79 -14.73 -7.76 16.68
N LEU A 80 -15.74 -7.48 15.86
CA LEU A 80 -15.60 -6.61 14.70
C LEU A 80 -15.20 -5.16 15.03
N PRO A 81 -15.90 -4.39 15.89
CA PRO A 81 -15.61 -2.97 16.05
C PRO A 81 -14.27 -2.72 16.75
N VAL A 82 -13.97 -3.45 17.81
CA VAL A 82 -12.73 -3.26 18.60
C VAL A 82 -11.53 -3.83 17.86
N GLY A 83 -11.66 -5.04 17.29
CA GLY A 83 -10.62 -5.65 16.47
C GLY A 83 -10.27 -4.78 15.27
N PHE A 84 -11.28 -4.28 14.54
CA PHE A 84 -11.05 -3.40 13.39
C PHE A 84 -10.29 -2.12 13.76
N VAL A 85 -10.68 -1.42 14.82
CA VAL A 85 -10.00 -0.18 15.23
C VAL A 85 -8.56 -0.46 15.66
N ALA A 86 -8.35 -1.50 16.47
CA ALA A 86 -7.01 -1.89 16.93
C ALA A 86 -6.10 -2.28 15.77
N ASP A 87 -6.59 -3.14 14.86
CA ASP A 87 -5.84 -3.60 13.70
C ASP A 87 -5.56 -2.46 12.72
N SER A 88 -6.54 -1.59 12.50
CA SER A 88 -6.41 -0.45 11.58
C SER A 88 -5.34 0.54 12.07
N ILE A 89 -5.34 0.87 13.36
CA ILE A 89 -4.33 1.75 13.97
C ILE A 89 -2.97 1.06 13.97
N GLY A 90 -2.90 -0.18 14.46
CA GLY A 90 -1.66 -0.96 14.54
C GLY A 90 -1.01 -1.12 13.17
N ALA A 91 -1.78 -1.53 12.17
CA ALA A 91 -1.29 -1.71 10.81
C ALA A 91 -0.85 -0.39 10.17
N SER A 92 -1.54 0.72 10.44
CA SER A 92 -1.15 2.05 9.94
C SER A 92 0.17 2.54 10.55
N VAL A 93 0.33 2.39 11.87
CA VAL A 93 1.57 2.76 12.57
C VAL A 93 2.72 1.84 12.15
N GLY A 94 2.48 0.53 12.06
CA GLY A 94 3.47 -0.44 11.57
C GLY A 94 3.91 -0.17 10.13
N ALA A 95 2.95 0.13 9.24
CA ALA A 95 3.23 0.52 7.86
C ALA A 95 4.06 1.82 7.80
N GLY A 96 3.75 2.79 8.66
CA GLY A 96 4.51 4.03 8.83
C GLY A 96 5.94 3.79 9.30
N ALA A 97 6.12 2.92 10.30
CA ALA A 97 7.43 2.54 10.81
C ALA A 97 8.29 1.84 9.76
N ALA A 98 7.76 0.84 9.06
CA ALA A 98 8.46 0.15 7.97
C ALA A 98 8.84 1.11 6.82
N PHE A 99 7.94 2.02 6.47
CA PHE A 99 8.18 3.06 5.47
C PHE A 99 9.28 4.05 5.90
N LEU A 100 9.32 4.46 7.16
CA LEU A 100 10.38 5.33 7.68
C LEU A 100 11.74 4.62 7.73
N LEU A 101 11.77 3.36 8.18
CA LEU A 101 12.99 2.55 8.21
C LEU A 101 13.54 2.30 6.80
N GLY A 102 12.67 1.97 5.85
CA GLY A 102 13.03 1.82 4.44
C GLY A 102 13.60 3.11 3.83
N ARG A 103 13.04 4.27 4.19
CA ARG A 103 13.47 5.57 3.66
C ARG A 103 14.80 6.06 4.23
N THR A 104 15.03 5.80 5.52
CA THR A 104 16.20 6.33 6.25
C THR A 104 17.40 5.39 6.17
N ILE A 105 17.21 4.10 6.47
CA ILE A 105 18.30 3.12 6.62
C ILE A 105 18.33 2.16 5.43
N GLY A 106 17.16 1.70 4.97
CA GLY A 106 17.04 0.62 3.98
C GLY A 106 17.10 1.06 2.52
N ARG A 107 17.24 2.36 2.22
CA ARG A 107 16.97 2.92 0.89
C ARG A 107 17.78 2.26 -0.21
N SER A 108 19.09 2.11 -0.02
CA SER A 108 19.99 1.49 -1.01
C SER A 108 19.72 0.00 -1.21
N PHE A 109 19.34 -0.72 -0.15
CA PHE A 109 18.97 -2.13 -0.23
C PHE A 109 17.67 -2.34 -1.02
N VAL A 110 16.65 -1.53 -0.70
CA VAL A 110 15.36 -1.57 -1.38
C VAL A 110 15.51 -1.22 -2.86
N ILE A 111 16.26 -0.16 -3.20
CA ILE A 111 16.54 0.21 -4.60
C ILE A 111 17.29 -0.93 -5.32
N SER A 112 18.25 -1.58 -4.68
CA SER A 112 18.99 -2.69 -5.29
C SER A 112 18.07 -3.87 -5.64
N LYS A 113 17.16 -4.23 -4.74
CA LYS A 113 16.18 -5.31 -4.98
C LYS A 113 15.12 -4.93 -6.00
N LEU A 114 14.84 -3.64 -6.13
CA LEU A 114 13.84 -3.10 -7.04
C LEU A 114 14.23 -3.13 -8.51
N LYS A 115 15.53 -3.12 -8.81
CA LYS A 115 16.03 -3.23 -10.19
C LYS A 115 15.58 -4.52 -10.88
N ASP A 116 15.27 -5.55 -10.10
CA ASP A 116 14.82 -6.85 -10.58
C ASP A 116 13.31 -6.87 -10.90
N TYR A 117 12.56 -5.79 -10.61
CA TYR A 117 11.10 -5.73 -10.77
C TYR A 117 10.68 -4.64 -11.79
N PRO A 118 10.50 -4.98 -13.09
CA PRO A 118 10.16 -4.00 -14.12
C PRO A 118 8.82 -3.27 -13.86
N GLN A 119 7.86 -3.97 -13.25
CA GLN A 119 6.57 -3.42 -12.82
C GLN A 119 6.68 -2.26 -11.82
N PHE A 120 7.82 -2.09 -11.14
CA PHE A 120 8.04 -0.96 -10.25
C PHE A 120 8.36 0.34 -10.99
N ARG A 121 8.93 0.26 -12.20
CA ARG A 121 9.31 1.47 -12.96
C ARG A 121 8.09 2.30 -13.33
N SER A 122 7.04 1.67 -13.85
CA SER A 122 5.77 2.33 -14.17
C SER A 122 5.10 2.90 -12.92
N ILE A 123 5.13 2.17 -11.80
CA ILE A 123 4.63 2.66 -10.50
C ILE A 123 5.41 3.89 -10.04
N ALA A 124 6.74 3.86 -10.13
CA ALA A 124 7.59 4.97 -9.70
C ALA A 124 7.32 6.24 -10.52
N ILE A 125 7.14 6.11 -11.83
CA ILE A 125 6.77 7.21 -12.73
C ILE A 125 5.39 7.76 -12.34
N ALA A 126 4.39 6.90 -12.19
CA ALA A 126 3.03 7.34 -11.87
C ALA A 126 2.92 8.04 -10.50
N ILE A 127 3.76 7.66 -9.54
CA ILE A 127 3.82 8.30 -8.22
C ILE A 127 4.25 9.77 -8.31
N HIS A 128 5.04 10.16 -9.31
CA HIS A 128 5.45 11.56 -9.47
C HIS A 128 4.27 12.49 -9.81
N GLY A 129 3.28 11.99 -10.56
CA GLY A 129 2.09 12.77 -10.92
C GLY A 129 1.00 12.78 -9.83
N SER A 130 0.81 11.67 -9.09
CA SER A 130 -0.26 11.56 -8.08
C SER A 130 0.04 10.53 -6.98
N GLY A 131 1.02 10.83 -6.13
CA GLY A 131 1.49 9.95 -5.05
C GLY A 131 0.39 9.34 -4.18
N PHE A 132 -0.49 10.16 -3.59
CA PHE A 132 -1.62 9.69 -2.80
C PHE A 132 -2.53 8.68 -3.55
N LYS A 133 -2.95 9.02 -4.77
CA LYS A 133 -3.86 8.19 -5.57
C LYS A 133 -3.22 6.84 -5.91
N ILE A 134 -1.96 6.83 -6.34
CA ILE A 134 -1.26 5.60 -6.68
C ILE A 134 -1.06 4.72 -5.45
N VAL A 135 -0.69 5.28 -4.30
CA VAL A 135 -0.57 4.52 -3.04
C VAL A 135 -1.92 3.91 -2.64
N LEU A 136 -3.00 4.69 -2.69
CA LEU A 136 -4.34 4.20 -2.36
C LEU A 136 -4.74 3.03 -3.27
N LEU A 137 -4.55 3.17 -4.57
CA LEU A 137 -4.89 2.13 -5.55
C LEU A 137 -4.03 0.88 -5.37
N LEU A 138 -2.72 1.02 -5.12
CA LEU A 138 -1.83 -0.11 -4.82
C LEU A 138 -2.20 -0.84 -3.53
N ARG A 139 -2.86 -0.18 -2.59
CA ARG A 139 -3.33 -0.80 -1.33
C ARG A 139 -4.65 -1.53 -1.51
N LEU A 140 -5.53 -1.00 -2.35
CA LEU A 140 -6.81 -1.62 -2.69
C LEU A 140 -6.63 -2.84 -3.59
N VAL A 141 -5.60 -2.87 -4.43
CA VAL A 141 -5.28 -4.02 -5.28
C VAL A 141 -4.18 -4.85 -4.62
N PRO A 142 -4.43 -6.12 -4.25
CA PRO A 142 -3.45 -6.97 -3.60
C PRO A 142 -2.42 -7.53 -4.61
N LEU A 143 -1.76 -6.65 -5.38
CA LEU A 143 -0.70 -7.03 -6.33
C LEU A 143 0.58 -7.43 -5.63
N LEU A 144 0.86 -6.80 -4.48
CA LEU A 144 2.12 -6.90 -3.77
C LEU A 144 1.85 -7.22 -2.29
N PRO A 145 2.66 -8.09 -1.67
CA PRO A 145 2.54 -8.36 -0.23
C PRO A 145 2.66 -7.08 0.59
N PHE A 146 1.87 -6.97 1.65
CA PHE A 146 1.77 -5.78 2.52
C PHE A 146 3.16 -5.23 2.94
N ASN A 147 4.01 -6.11 3.45
CA ASN A 147 5.34 -5.74 3.94
C ASN A 147 6.24 -5.25 2.80
N MET A 148 6.18 -5.90 1.64
CA MET A 148 6.94 -5.48 0.47
C MET A 148 6.50 -4.09 0.03
N LEU A 149 5.20 -3.86 -0.13
CA LEU A 149 4.65 -2.57 -0.55
C LEU A 149 5.07 -1.41 0.37
N ASN A 150 5.13 -1.63 1.69
CA ASN A 150 5.60 -0.62 2.66
C ASN A 150 7.04 -0.16 2.36
N TYR A 151 7.94 -1.10 2.09
CA TYR A 151 9.33 -0.79 1.75
C TYR A 151 9.45 -0.24 0.34
N LEU A 152 8.67 -0.72 -0.63
CA LEU A 152 8.68 -0.19 -1.99
C LEU A 152 8.29 1.28 -2.05
N LEU A 153 7.24 1.66 -1.32
CA LEU A 153 6.81 3.05 -1.24
C LEU A 153 7.77 3.92 -0.42
N SER A 154 8.67 3.32 0.37
CA SER A 154 9.65 4.09 1.17
C SER A 154 10.72 4.80 0.32
N VAL A 155 10.97 4.33 -0.90
CA VAL A 155 11.99 4.91 -1.78
C VAL A 155 11.43 5.91 -2.78
N THR A 156 10.10 6.11 -2.77
CA THR A 156 9.39 7.03 -3.64
C THR A 156 9.27 8.43 -3.01
N PRO A 157 8.98 9.48 -3.79
CA PRO A 157 8.89 10.85 -3.27
C PRO A 157 7.64 11.14 -2.42
N VAL A 158 6.78 10.14 -2.15
CA VAL A 158 5.54 10.32 -1.37
C VAL A 158 5.85 10.78 0.06
N PRO A 159 5.23 11.86 0.56
CA PRO A 159 5.40 12.30 1.93
C PRO A 159 4.71 11.34 2.91
N LEU A 160 5.21 11.26 4.15
CA LEU A 160 4.69 10.34 5.17
C LEU A 160 3.18 10.50 5.41
N GLY A 161 2.69 11.74 5.48
CA GLY A 161 1.28 12.02 5.72
C GLY A 161 0.37 11.45 4.62
N GLU A 162 0.69 11.71 3.35
CA GLU A 162 -0.07 11.14 2.22
C GLU A 162 0.00 9.62 2.20
N TYR A 163 1.19 9.05 2.45
CA TYR A 163 1.36 7.60 2.53
C TYR A 163 0.51 6.98 3.64
N MET A 164 0.50 7.58 4.83
CA MET A 164 -0.27 7.08 5.98
C MET A 164 -1.77 7.17 5.72
N LEU A 165 -2.26 8.30 5.22
CA LEU A 165 -3.69 8.47 4.92
C LEU A 165 -4.15 7.56 3.78
N ALA A 166 -3.40 7.50 2.68
CA ALA A 166 -3.72 6.63 1.55
C ALA A 166 -3.66 5.15 1.95
N SER A 167 -2.69 4.75 2.78
CA SER A 167 -2.57 3.38 3.27
C SER A 167 -3.71 3.03 4.23
N TRP A 168 -4.03 3.92 5.18
CA TRP A 168 -5.12 3.71 6.11
C TRP A 168 -6.45 3.50 5.36
N LEU A 169 -6.78 4.40 4.42
CA LEU A 169 -7.99 4.29 3.62
C LEU A 169 -8.00 3.05 2.72
N GLY A 170 -6.89 2.76 2.05
CA GLY A 170 -6.77 1.63 1.12
C GLY A 170 -6.80 0.27 1.81
N MET A 171 -6.41 0.20 3.08
CA MET A 171 -6.40 -1.04 3.85
C MET A 171 -7.73 -1.31 4.57
N MET A 172 -8.63 -0.33 4.71
CA MET A 172 -9.91 -0.52 5.41
C MET A 172 -10.72 -1.71 4.87
N PRO A 173 -10.91 -1.90 3.54
CA PRO A 173 -11.76 -2.97 3.04
C PRO A 173 -11.23 -4.36 3.37
N ILE A 174 -9.92 -4.58 3.17
CA ILE A 174 -9.28 -5.88 3.45
C ILE A 174 -9.21 -6.15 4.96
N THR A 175 -8.95 -5.11 5.76
CA THR A 175 -8.92 -5.23 7.23
C THR A 175 -10.30 -5.62 7.74
N LEU A 176 -11.36 -4.93 7.30
CA LEU A 176 -12.74 -5.24 7.70
C LEU A 176 -13.13 -6.67 7.33
N ALA A 177 -12.80 -7.11 6.11
CA ALA A 177 -13.08 -8.48 5.67
C ALA A 177 -12.38 -9.52 6.55
N LEU A 178 -11.09 -9.35 6.84
CA LEU A 178 -10.33 -10.28 7.68
C LEU A 178 -10.81 -10.29 9.13
N VAL A 179 -11.09 -9.12 9.73
CA VAL A 179 -11.63 -9.04 11.10
C VAL A 179 -13.01 -9.67 11.18
N TYR A 180 -13.85 -9.49 10.15
CA TYR A 180 -15.17 -10.12 10.09
C TYR A 180 -15.08 -11.64 9.99
N VAL A 181 -14.14 -12.17 9.18
CA VAL A 181 -13.85 -13.60 9.15
C VAL A 181 -13.39 -14.08 10.53
N GLY A 182 -12.47 -13.36 11.19
CA GLY A 182 -12.01 -13.68 12.54
C GLY A 182 -13.15 -13.73 13.57
N THR A 183 -14.04 -12.75 13.52
CA THR A 183 -15.24 -12.68 14.39
C THR A 183 -16.17 -13.87 14.14
N THR A 184 -16.38 -14.22 12.87
CA THR A 184 -17.24 -15.35 12.48
C THR A 184 -16.64 -16.69 12.92
N LEU A 185 -15.31 -16.83 12.91
CA LEU A 185 -14.63 -18.02 13.41
C LEU A 185 -14.83 -18.20 14.93
N LYS A 186 -14.87 -17.11 15.70
CA LYS A 186 -15.19 -17.16 17.14
C LYS A 186 -16.59 -17.68 17.38
N ASP A 187 -17.56 -17.07 16.71
CA ASP A 187 -18.97 -17.48 16.74
C ASP A 187 -19.11 -18.97 16.38
N LEU A 188 -18.34 -19.47 15.40
CA LEU A 188 -18.39 -20.89 15.03
C LEU A 188 -17.73 -21.81 16.09
N SER A 189 -16.60 -21.39 16.68
CA SER A 189 -15.89 -22.18 17.69
C SER A 189 -16.66 -22.28 19.01
N ASP A 190 -17.27 -21.19 19.47
CA ASP A 190 -18.09 -21.17 20.69
C ASP A 190 -19.33 -22.08 20.54
N VAL A 191 -19.83 -22.21 19.31
CA VAL A 191 -21.00 -23.02 18.96
C VAL A 191 -20.69 -24.50 18.80
N THR A 192 -19.43 -24.88 18.58
CA THR A 192 -19.05 -26.29 18.44
C THR A 192 -19.20 -27.06 19.76
N HIS A 193 -19.28 -26.35 20.89
CA HIS A 193 -19.55 -26.91 22.22
C HIS A 193 -21.06 -27.01 22.59
N GLY A 194 -21.98 -26.52 21.75
CA GLY A 194 -23.42 -26.51 22.03
C GLY A 194 -24.28 -26.64 20.76
N TRP A 195 -24.49 -27.88 20.32
CA TRP A 195 -25.29 -28.24 19.14
C TRP A 195 -26.81 -28.15 19.35
N SER A 196 -27.33 -27.13 20.02
CA SER A 196 -28.78 -26.98 20.17
C SER A 196 -29.21 -25.52 20.12
N GLU A 197 -30.11 -25.22 19.17
CA GLU A 197 -30.89 -23.98 19.02
C GLU A 197 -30.24 -22.81 18.24
N PHE A 198 -29.61 -23.07 17.08
CA PHE A 198 -29.39 -22.00 16.09
C PHE A 198 -30.51 -21.95 15.05
N SER A 199 -31.30 -20.87 15.07
CA SER A 199 -32.28 -20.58 14.02
C SER A 199 -31.59 -20.46 12.66
N LYS A 200 -32.16 -21.10 11.63
CA LYS A 200 -31.73 -21.01 10.22
C LYS A 200 -31.54 -19.56 9.76
N THR A 201 -32.23 -18.61 10.39
CA THR A 201 -32.12 -17.17 10.12
C THR A 201 -30.75 -16.59 10.46
N ARG A 202 -30.12 -16.98 11.58
CA ARG A 202 -28.81 -16.45 11.98
C ARG A 202 -27.70 -16.92 11.03
N TRP A 203 -27.75 -18.19 10.62
CA TRP A 203 -26.86 -18.73 9.58
C TRP A 203 -27.03 -18.01 8.24
N ALA A 204 -28.28 -17.71 7.85
CA ALA A 204 -28.54 -16.94 6.65
C ALA A 204 -27.91 -15.54 6.71
N PHE A 205 -27.98 -14.84 7.86
CA PHE A 205 -27.34 -13.53 8.03
C PHE A 205 -25.81 -13.58 7.97
N ILE A 206 -25.17 -14.60 8.57
CA ILE A 206 -23.71 -14.76 8.53
C ILE A 206 -23.24 -15.05 7.09
N ILE A 207 -23.88 -16.00 6.40
CA ILE A 207 -23.54 -16.35 5.02
C ILE A 207 -23.78 -15.15 4.11
N LEU A 208 -24.88 -14.43 4.30
CA LEU A 208 -25.18 -13.21 3.55
C LEU A 208 -24.14 -12.12 3.81
N GLY A 209 -23.74 -11.90 5.06
CA GLY A 209 -22.70 -10.93 5.43
C GLY A 209 -21.34 -11.27 4.82
N LEU A 210 -20.93 -12.55 4.87
CA LEU A 210 -19.72 -13.02 4.20
C LEU A 210 -19.82 -12.84 2.69
N ALA A 211 -20.92 -13.24 2.07
CA ALA A 211 -21.12 -13.08 0.63
C ALA A 211 -21.06 -11.61 0.19
N ILE A 212 -21.73 -10.71 0.92
CA ILE A 212 -21.67 -9.26 0.67
C ILE A 212 -20.23 -8.74 0.82
N SER A 213 -19.52 -9.16 1.87
CA SER A 213 -18.13 -8.73 2.10
C SER A 213 -17.19 -9.16 0.96
N VAL A 214 -17.33 -10.40 0.47
CA VAL A 214 -16.55 -10.92 -0.65
C VAL A 214 -16.89 -10.18 -1.94
N VAL A 215 -18.17 -9.98 -2.25
CA VAL A 215 -18.61 -9.24 -3.44
C VAL A 215 -18.10 -7.80 -3.41
N LEU A 216 -18.22 -7.13 -2.27
CA LEU A 216 -17.72 -5.77 -2.09
C LEU A 216 -16.20 -5.71 -2.28
N MET A 217 -15.45 -6.62 -1.67
CA MET A 217 -13.99 -6.69 -1.80
C MET A 217 -13.56 -6.94 -3.25
N VAL A 218 -14.23 -7.85 -3.96
CA VAL A 218 -13.97 -8.12 -5.38
C VAL A 218 -14.29 -6.91 -6.24
N CYS A 219 -15.41 -6.23 -5.99
CA CYS A 219 -15.81 -5.03 -6.73
C CYS A 219 -14.80 -3.90 -6.53
N VAL A 220 -14.45 -3.60 -5.27
CA VAL A 220 -13.44 -2.60 -4.91
C VAL A 220 -12.09 -2.93 -5.55
N THR A 221 -11.66 -4.20 -5.50
CA THR A 221 -10.40 -4.63 -6.11
C THR A 221 -10.43 -4.45 -7.63
N LYS A 222 -11.53 -4.81 -8.29
CA LYS A 222 -11.69 -4.67 -9.75
C LYS A 222 -11.68 -3.21 -10.17
N VAL A 223 -12.42 -2.35 -9.47
CA VAL A 223 -12.46 -0.91 -9.74
C VAL A 223 -11.10 -0.28 -9.48
N ALA A 224 -10.45 -0.62 -8.36
CA ALA A 224 -9.12 -0.12 -8.04
C ALA A 224 -8.07 -0.60 -9.07
N LYS A 225 -8.16 -1.84 -9.55
CA LYS A 225 -7.27 -2.38 -10.58
C LYS A 225 -7.44 -1.61 -11.89
N ALA A 226 -8.67 -1.43 -12.36
CA ALA A 226 -8.94 -0.66 -13.56
C ALA A 226 -8.48 0.81 -13.43
N ALA A 227 -8.71 1.42 -12.26
CA ALA A 227 -8.25 2.78 -11.97
C ALA A 227 -6.72 2.88 -11.88
N LEU A 228 -6.04 1.85 -11.38
CA LEU A 228 -4.59 1.76 -11.32
C LEU A 228 -4.00 1.63 -12.72
N GLU A 229 -4.50 0.70 -13.53
CA GLU A 229 -4.05 0.52 -14.93
C GLU A 229 -4.23 1.80 -15.73
N LYS A 230 -5.38 2.49 -15.58
CA LYS A 230 -5.62 3.79 -16.19
C LYS A 230 -4.61 4.85 -15.72
N ALA A 231 -4.36 4.92 -14.42
CA ALA A 231 -3.42 5.90 -13.86
C ALA A 231 -1.97 5.62 -14.27
N LEU A 232 -1.57 4.34 -14.39
CA LEU A 232 -0.25 3.97 -14.89
C LEU A 232 -0.10 4.35 -16.37
N ALA A 233 -1.11 4.06 -17.21
CA ALA A 233 -1.09 4.39 -18.64
C ALA A 233 -1.04 5.90 -18.91
N GLU A 234 -1.80 6.71 -18.17
CA GLU A 234 -1.80 8.18 -18.30
C GLU A 234 -0.42 8.78 -18.00
N ASN A 235 0.31 8.24 -17.03
CA ASN A 235 1.64 8.73 -16.68
C ASN A 235 2.75 8.22 -17.63
N GLU A 236 2.60 7.02 -18.22
CA GLU A 236 3.50 6.54 -19.27
C GLU A 236 3.39 7.38 -20.55
N ASP A 237 2.18 7.80 -20.93
CA ASP A 237 1.97 8.68 -22.09
C ASP A 237 2.61 10.06 -21.87
N ILE A 238 2.44 10.65 -20.67
CA ILE A 238 3.07 11.93 -20.31
C ILE A 238 4.61 11.84 -20.38
N ASP A 239 5.22 10.78 -19.86
CA ASP A 239 6.67 10.59 -19.93
C ASP A 239 7.14 10.37 -21.39
N GLY A 240 6.36 9.64 -22.20
CA GLY A 240 6.62 9.46 -23.63
C GLY A 240 6.54 10.75 -24.44
N VAL A 241 5.59 11.63 -24.12
CA VAL A 241 5.45 12.98 -24.72
C VAL A 241 6.62 13.87 -24.31
N LEU A 242 7.03 13.85 -23.04
CA LEU A 242 8.18 14.63 -22.54
C LEU A 242 9.54 14.10 -23.04
N ALA A 243 9.65 12.80 -23.27
CA ALA A 243 10.85 12.15 -23.79
C ALA A 243 11.03 12.27 -25.31
N SER A 244 10.01 12.74 -26.04
CA SER A 244 10.07 12.98 -27.49
C SER A 244 10.77 14.31 -27.79
N PRO A 245 11.99 14.32 -28.38
CA PRO A 245 12.64 15.56 -28.76
C PRO A 245 12.11 16.00 -30.11
N GLN A 246 11.03 16.80 -30.15
CA GLN A 246 10.68 17.78 -31.19
C GLN A 246 9.18 18.14 -31.08
N LEU A 247 8.88 19.29 -30.48
CA LEU A 247 7.80 20.10 -31.03
C LEU A 247 8.26 20.51 -32.44
N PRO A 248 7.44 20.38 -33.50
CA PRO A 248 7.70 21.10 -34.73
C PRO A 248 7.53 22.58 -34.40
N ILE A 249 8.61 23.23 -33.98
CA ILE A 249 8.74 24.68 -34.11
C ILE A 249 8.61 24.89 -35.61
N VAL A 250 7.46 25.40 -36.04
CA VAL A 250 7.33 26.05 -37.34
C VAL A 250 8.40 27.12 -37.31
N ALA A 251 9.54 26.83 -37.92
CA ALA A 251 10.58 27.83 -38.12
C ALA A 251 9.94 28.87 -39.02
N GLU A 252 9.59 30.03 -38.46
CA GLU A 252 9.38 31.21 -39.28
C GLU A 252 10.62 31.34 -40.17
N PRO A 253 10.45 31.49 -41.50
CA PRO A 253 11.58 31.64 -42.39
C PRO A 253 12.42 32.82 -41.89
N PRO A 254 13.76 32.74 -41.98
CA PRO A 254 14.62 33.80 -41.48
C PRO A 254 14.21 35.11 -42.14
N VAL A 255 13.87 36.10 -41.32
CA VAL A 255 13.56 37.46 -41.77
C VAL A 255 14.78 37.98 -42.52
N ASP A 256 14.64 38.10 -43.85
CA ASP A 256 15.67 38.63 -44.73
C ASP A 256 15.77 40.14 -44.52
N LEU A 257 16.73 40.55 -43.69
CA LEU A 257 17.02 41.94 -43.34
C LEU A 257 17.46 42.80 -44.55
N ASN A 258 17.67 42.20 -45.73
CA ASN A 258 18.01 42.93 -46.96
C ASN A 258 16.81 43.27 -47.84
N GLN A 259 15.59 42.84 -47.48
CA GLN A 259 14.39 43.34 -48.14
C GLN A 259 13.92 44.64 -47.49
N PRO A 260 13.70 45.72 -48.25
CA PRO A 260 13.12 46.93 -47.69
C PRO A 260 11.73 46.58 -47.15
N LEU A 261 11.47 46.94 -45.88
CA LEU A 261 10.18 46.80 -45.22
C LEU A 261 9.13 47.58 -46.00
N ILE A 262 8.48 46.93 -46.97
CA ILE A 262 7.25 47.44 -47.57
C ILE A 262 6.15 47.21 -46.54
N ILE A 263 5.91 48.25 -45.73
CA ILE A 263 4.70 48.34 -44.91
C ILE A 263 3.54 48.44 -45.91
N LYS A 264 2.92 47.30 -46.22
CA LYS A 264 1.58 47.28 -46.81
C LYS A 264 0.63 47.79 -45.74
N ILE A 265 0.29 49.07 -45.83
CA ILE A 265 -0.86 49.62 -45.12
C ILE A 265 -2.08 49.01 -45.81
N ASP A 266 -2.73 48.04 -45.18
CA ASP A 266 -4.05 47.61 -45.62
C ASP A 266 -4.99 48.82 -45.54
N PRO A 267 -5.68 49.19 -46.64
CA PRO A 267 -6.66 50.25 -46.57
C PRO A 267 -7.81 49.77 -45.69
N SER A 268 -8.06 50.55 -44.65
CA SER A 268 -9.21 50.49 -43.74
C SER A 268 -10.50 50.12 -44.48
N GLU A 269 -11.20 49.11 -43.97
CA GLU A 269 -12.58 48.78 -44.32
C GLU A 269 -13.45 50.03 -44.18
N ASP A 270 -13.72 50.69 -45.31
CA ASP A 270 -14.77 51.68 -45.45
C ASP A 270 -15.92 51.03 -46.22
N ASN A 271 -16.83 50.38 -45.49
CA ASN A 271 -18.14 50.01 -46.00
C ASN A 271 -19.19 50.82 -45.24
N HIS A 272 -19.26 52.10 -45.61
CA HIS A 272 -20.49 52.88 -45.48
C HIS A 272 -21.60 52.25 -46.34
N GLU A 273 -22.72 51.96 -45.65
CA GLU A 273 -24.12 51.82 -46.08
C GLU A 273 -24.46 51.83 -47.58
N LYS A 274 -25.23 50.83 -47.99
CA LYS A 274 -26.55 51.01 -48.63
C LYS A 274 -27.42 49.77 -48.51
#